data_AF-A0A7J4BUS2-F1
#
_entry.id   AF-A0A7J4BUS2-F1
#
_cell.length_a   1.000
_cell.length_b   1.000
_cell.length_c   1.000
_cell.angle_alpha   90.00
_cell.angle_beta   90.00
_cell.angle_gamma   90.00
#
_symmetry.space_group_name_H-M   'P 1'
#
loop_
_entity.id
_entity.type
_entity.pdbx_description
1 polymer ?
#
loop_
_entity_poly.entity_id
_entity_poly.type
_entity_poly.pdbx_seq_one_letter_code
_entity_poly.pdbx_strand_id
1 'polypeptide(L)'
;MKISRTYFSAFLLSILILVSTSYIPILSDQLENGIEYESENASARTCSGPANTDSIIILPPGPVTLPADQSRLFNATIYNSDGILLGGTPDWSVSEGSIAPQGGSEAIYYPNLIGNHTVWACSAEVTASVQVIVTLGATQSINLSGNKENLSADEVVQLTVTEFDIRGNSGTMFVPSSDWTIPEGSSIHVQPGQSAIWTP
;
A
#
# COMPACT_ATOMS: atom_id res chain seq x y z
N MET A 1 -58.29 -13.09 21.46
CA MET A 1 -58.06 -14.01 20.32
C MET A 1 -56.94 -13.50 19.44
N LYS A 2 -55.69 -13.88 19.73
CA LYS A 2 -54.69 -14.38 18.77
C LYS A 2 -53.41 -14.72 19.54
N ILE A 3 -52.98 -15.95 19.29
CA ILE A 3 -51.90 -16.71 19.92
C ILE A 3 -50.56 -16.21 19.36
N SER A 4 -49.56 -15.97 20.21
CA SER A 4 -48.16 -15.82 19.80
C SER A 4 -47.43 -17.16 19.95
N ARG A 5 -46.63 -17.51 18.94
CA ARG A 5 -45.82 -18.73 18.85
C ARG A 5 -44.34 -18.39 19.01
N THR A 6 -43.74 -18.97 20.05
CA THR A 6 -42.48 -19.73 20.11
C THR A 6 -41.25 -19.28 19.33
N TYR A 7 -40.09 -19.27 20.01
CA TYR A 7 -38.83 -19.78 19.45
C TYR A 7 -38.07 -20.67 20.43
N PHE A 8 -37.56 -21.76 19.86
CA PHE A 8 -36.82 -22.89 20.41
C PHE A 8 -35.34 -22.51 20.59
N SER A 9 -34.70 -22.88 21.71
CA SER A 9 -33.25 -22.73 21.92
C SER A 9 -32.62 -24.10 22.05
N ALA A 10 -31.63 -24.39 21.21
CA ALA A 10 -30.90 -25.66 21.16
C ALA A 10 -29.66 -25.58 22.08
N PHE A 11 -29.50 -26.58 22.95
CA PHE A 11 -28.28 -26.82 23.73
C PHE A 11 -27.73 -28.19 23.30
N LEU A 12 -26.51 -28.21 22.75
CA LEU A 12 -25.77 -29.44 22.45
C LEU A 12 -24.75 -29.68 23.56
N LEU A 13 -24.86 -30.84 24.22
CA LEU A 13 -23.93 -31.32 25.24
C LEU A 13 -23.00 -32.39 24.65
N SER A 14 -21.76 -32.33 25.09
CA SER A 14 -20.55 -33.04 24.69
C SER A 14 -20.39 -34.48 25.24
N ILE A 15 -19.28 -35.15 24.80
CA ILE A 15 -18.45 -36.16 25.53
C ILE A 15 -18.96 -37.64 25.45
N LEU A 16 -18.18 -38.74 25.32
CA LEU A 16 -16.75 -39.07 25.42
C LEU A 16 -16.41 -40.41 24.68
N ILE A 17 -15.14 -40.49 24.24
CA ILE A 17 -14.18 -41.59 23.92
C ILE A 17 -14.52 -43.02 24.40
N LEU A 18 -14.13 -44.05 23.61
CA LEU A 18 -13.35 -45.22 24.07
C LEU A 18 -12.55 -45.88 22.92
N VAL A 19 -11.28 -46.14 23.20
CA VAL A 19 -10.25 -46.79 22.35
C VAL A 19 -10.12 -48.26 22.78
N SER A 20 -9.96 -49.20 21.84
CA SER A 20 -9.03 -50.34 22.01
C SER A 20 -9.01 -51.29 20.80
N THR A 21 -7.78 -51.51 20.27
CA THR A 21 -7.14 -52.79 19.87
C THR A 21 -7.92 -53.78 18.98
N SER A 22 -7.39 -54.49 18.01
CA SER A 22 -6.05 -54.71 17.43
C SER A 22 -6.25 -55.85 16.43
N TYR A 23 -5.72 -55.78 15.21
CA TYR A 23 -5.21 -56.98 14.51
C TYR A 23 -4.48 -56.55 13.23
N ILE A 24 -3.25 -57.01 13.04
CA ILE A 24 -2.57 -57.00 11.75
C ILE A 24 -2.47 -58.45 11.29
N PRO A 25 -3.02 -58.81 10.13
CA PRO A 25 -2.48 -59.89 9.33
C PRO A 25 -1.69 -59.32 8.16
N ILE A 26 -0.41 -59.67 8.08
CA ILE A 26 0.38 -59.55 6.86
C ILE A 26 -0.02 -60.72 5.97
N LEU A 27 -0.55 -60.44 4.78
CA LEU A 27 -0.69 -61.40 3.69
C LEU A 27 0.02 -60.83 2.47
N SER A 28 1.07 -61.51 2.03
CA SER A 28 1.78 -61.25 0.78
C SER A 28 0.87 -61.56 -0.41
N ASP A 29 0.70 -60.63 -1.34
CA ASP A 29 1.10 -60.83 -2.73
C ASP A 29 1.08 -59.49 -3.49
N GLN A 30 1.91 -59.41 -4.52
CA GLN A 30 2.25 -58.24 -5.31
C GLN A 30 1.07 -57.70 -6.14
N LEU A 31 0.80 -56.40 -6.07
CA LEU A 31 0.33 -55.62 -7.22
C LEU A 31 0.89 -54.20 -7.10
N GLU A 32 1.99 -54.00 -7.81
CA GLU A 32 2.64 -52.71 -8.07
C GLU A 32 1.63 -51.80 -8.78
N ASN A 33 1.07 -50.84 -8.05
CA ASN A 33 0.44 -49.66 -8.63
C ASN A 33 0.91 -48.47 -7.81
N GLY A 34 1.94 -47.80 -8.32
CA GLY A 34 2.40 -46.52 -7.81
C GLY A 34 1.22 -45.55 -7.83
N ILE A 35 0.81 -45.11 -6.64
CA ILE A 35 0.04 -43.88 -6.53
C ILE A 35 1.08 -42.79 -6.72
N GLU A 36 1.17 -42.29 -7.95
CA GLU A 36 1.75 -40.99 -8.23
C GLU A 36 0.96 -40.02 -7.35
N TYR A 37 1.64 -39.48 -6.34
CA TYR A 37 1.16 -38.31 -5.65
C TYR A 37 1.14 -37.22 -6.71
N GLU A 38 -0.01 -37.06 -7.36
CA GLU A 38 -0.33 -35.84 -8.09
C GLU A 38 -0.36 -34.77 -7.01
N SER A 39 0.82 -34.21 -6.72
CA SER A 39 0.92 -32.94 -6.06
C SER A 39 0.08 -32.03 -6.91
N GLU A 40 -1.07 -31.61 -6.40
CA GLU A 40 -1.81 -30.51 -6.98
C GLU A 40 -0.79 -29.40 -7.19
N ASN A 41 -0.37 -29.28 -8.46
CA ASN A 41 0.50 -28.23 -8.92
C ASN A 41 -0.20 -26.98 -8.44
N ALA A 42 0.41 -26.24 -7.51
CA ALA A 42 -0.14 -24.98 -7.07
C ALA A 42 -0.29 -24.15 -8.33
N SER A 43 -1.51 -24.06 -8.86
CA SER A 43 -1.78 -23.35 -10.09
C SER A 43 -1.21 -21.97 -9.87
N ALA A 44 -0.11 -21.66 -10.56
CA ALA A 44 0.44 -20.32 -10.61
C ALA A 44 -0.78 -19.44 -10.90
N ARG A 45 -1.15 -18.56 -9.96
CA ARG A 45 -2.34 -17.74 -10.16
C ARG A 45 -1.99 -16.73 -11.25
N THR A 46 -2.23 -17.13 -12.48
CA THR A 46 -2.21 -16.32 -13.67
C THR A 46 -3.21 -15.19 -13.50
N CYS A 47 -2.82 -13.98 -13.88
CA CYS A 47 -3.69 -12.82 -13.85
C CYS A 47 -4.79 -12.95 -14.90
N SER A 48 -5.90 -12.24 -14.68
CA SER A 48 -6.99 -12.13 -15.64
C SER A 48 -6.52 -11.53 -16.97
N GLY A 49 -7.20 -11.91 -18.05
CA GLY A 49 -6.99 -11.32 -19.38
C GLY A 49 -6.47 -12.32 -20.43
N PRO A 50 -6.05 -11.82 -21.61
CA PRO A 50 -5.74 -12.67 -22.75
C PRO A 50 -4.53 -13.57 -22.54
N ALA A 51 -4.68 -14.88 -22.77
CA ALA A 51 -3.61 -15.86 -22.60
C ALA A 51 -2.41 -15.64 -23.53
N ASN A 52 -2.60 -14.96 -24.66
CA ASN A 52 -1.55 -14.62 -25.63
C ASN A 52 -0.96 -13.22 -25.42
N THR A 53 -1.01 -12.70 -24.19
CA THR A 53 -0.36 -11.44 -23.82
C THR A 53 1.16 -11.60 -23.91
N ASP A 54 1.82 -10.63 -24.52
CA ASP A 54 3.29 -10.54 -24.64
C ASP A 54 3.84 -9.28 -23.94
N SER A 55 3.13 -8.15 -24.03
CA SER A 55 3.55 -6.92 -23.36
C SER A 55 2.38 -6.07 -22.85
N ILE A 56 2.65 -5.26 -21.82
CA ILE A 56 1.69 -4.33 -21.22
C ILE A 56 2.36 -2.94 -21.15
N ILE A 57 1.68 -1.92 -21.65
CA ILE A 57 2.12 -0.52 -21.55
C ILE A 57 1.21 0.22 -20.58
N ILE A 58 1.77 0.73 -19.49
CA ILE A 58 1.08 1.54 -18.49
C ILE A 58 1.30 3.03 -18.77
N LEU A 59 0.21 3.79 -18.79
CA LEU A 59 0.21 5.25 -18.92
C LEU A 59 -0.40 5.91 -17.67
N PRO A 60 0.13 7.06 -17.20
CA PRO A 60 1.39 7.68 -17.66
C PRO A 60 2.62 6.79 -17.37
N PRO A 61 3.68 6.88 -18.18
CA PRO A 61 4.93 6.17 -17.89
C PRO A 61 5.60 6.78 -16.65
N GLY A 62 6.36 5.95 -15.93
CA GLY A 62 7.06 6.34 -14.70
C GLY A 62 8.36 7.13 -14.92
N PRO A 63 8.87 7.78 -13.85
CA PRO A 63 8.23 7.91 -12.55
C PRO A 63 7.08 8.93 -12.56
N VAL A 64 6.01 8.63 -11.83
CA VAL A 64 4.87 9.56 -11.64
C VAL A 64 4.98 10.19 -10.27
N THR A 65 4.90 11.52 -10.19
CA THR A 65 4.89 12.22 -8.89
C THR A 65 3.49 12.74 -8.58
N LEU A 66 3.00 12.49 -7.36
CA LEU A 66 1.74 13.04 -6.87
C LEU A 66 1.73 13.22 -5.34
N PRO A 67 1.00 14.20 -4.80
CA PRO A 67 0.77 14.32 -3.37
C PRO A 67 -0.08 13.17 -2.80
N ALA A 68 0.14 12.84 -1.52
CA ALA A 68 -0.58 11.78 -0.84
C ALA A 68 -2.11 11.98 -0.81
N ASP A 69 -2.59 13.22 -0.77
CA ASP A 69 -4.02 13.56 -0.77
C ASP A 69 -4.68 13.63 -2.16
N GLN A 70 -3.93 13.33 -3.22
CA GLN A 70 -4.44 13.27 -4.59
C GLN A 70 -4.58 11.83 -5.08
N SER A 71 -5.29 11.64 -6.20
CA SER A 71 -5.40 10.36 -6.87
C SER A 71 -4.83 10.44 -8.29
N ARG A 72 -4.51 9.28 -8.87
CA ARG A 72 -4.01 9.20 -10.24
C ARG A 72 -4.66 8.10 -11.04
N LEU A 73 -5.21 8.48 -12.20
CA LEU A 73 -5.67 7.53 -13.20
C LEU A 73 -4.47 6.90 -13.92
N PHE A 74 -4.45 5.57 -13.96
CA PHE A 74 -3.59 4.77 -14.79
C PHE A 74 -4.42 4.03 -15.85
N ASN A 75 -3.82 3.80 -17.01
CA ASN A 75 -4.39 3.01 -18.08
C ASN A 75 -3.34 2.00 -18.57
N ALA A 76 -3.73 0.75 -18.80
CA ALA A 76 -2.82 -0.31 -19.24
C ALA A 76 -3.31 -0.97 -20.53
N THR A 77 -2.51 -0.85 -21.59
CA THR A 77 -2.80 -1.46 -22.91
C THR A 77 -2.00 -2.75 -23.07
N ILE A 78 -2.64 -3.78 -23.59
CA ILE A 78 -2.11 -5.15 -23.65
C ILE A 78 -1.84 -5.49 -25.11
N TYR A 79 -0.69 -6.08 -25.44
CA TYR A 79 -0.33 -6.47 -26.80
C TYR A 79 0.09 -7.94 -26.86
N ASN A 80 -0.14 -8.60 -28.01
CA ASN A 80 0.46 -9.90 -28.30
C ASN A 80 1.86 -9.75 -28.93
N SER A 81 2.51 -10.88 -29.23
CA SER A 81 3.86 -10.94 -29.81
C SER A 81 3.98 -10.29 -31.21
N ASP A 82 2.87 -10.14 -31.93
CA ASP A 82 2.82 -9.48 -33.23
C ASP A 82 2.65 -7.95 -33.11
N GLY A 83 2.56 -7.42 -31.87
CA GLY A 83 2.31 -6.00 -31.61
C GLY A 83 0.85 -5.57 -31.81
N ILE A 84 -0.09 -6.51 -31.87
CA ILE A 84 -1.52 -6.23 -32.00
C ILE A 84 -2.10 -5.95 -30.61
N LEU A 85 -2.85 -4.85 -30.50
CA LEU A 85 -3.59 -4.50 -29.30
C LEU A 85 -4.64 -5.57 -28.99
N LEU A 86 -4.54 -6.13 -27.79
CA LEU A 86 -5.53 -7.03 -27.21
C LEU A 86 -6.54 -6.24 -26.39
N GLY A 87 -7.79 -6.71 -26.41
CA GLY A 87 -8.79 -6.27 -25.43
C GLY A 87 -8.58 -6.95 -24.08
N GLY A 88 -9.27 -6.48 -23.05
CA GLY A 88 -9.25 -7.10 -21.72
C GLY A 88 -9.04 -6.08 -20.61
N THR A 89 -9.14 -6.57 -19.38
CA THR A 89 -8.89 -5.81 -18.16
C THR A 89 -7.70 -6.43 -17.45
N PRO A 90 -6.59 -5.71 -17.27
CA PRO A 90 -5.49 -6.19 -16.47
C PRO A 90 -5.86 -6.20 -14.98
N ASP A 91 -5.24 -7.10 -14.24
CA ASP A 91 -5.31 -7.10 -12.78
C ASP A 91 -4.34 -6.05 -12.23
N TRP A 92 -4.86 -5.17 -11.37
CA TRP A 92 -4.10 -4.06 -10.80
C TRP A 92 -3.68 -4.37 -9.37
N SER A 93 -2.46 -3.97 -8.99
CA SER A 93 -1.99 -4.02 -7.61
C SER A 93 -1.00 -2.89 -7.31
N VAL A 94 -0.78 -2.60 -6.02
CA VAL A 94 0.08 -1.50 -5.57
C VAL A 94 0.87 -1.88 -4.33
N SER A 95 2.04 -1.25 -4.15
CA SER A 95 2.91 -1.52 -2.98
C SER A 95 2.42 -0.83 -1.71
N GLU A 96 1.69 0.27 -1.88
CA GLU A 96 1.13 1.09 -0.82
C GLU A 96 -0.11 1.81 -1.38
N GLY A 97 -1.10 2.08 -0.53
CA GLY A 97 -2.32 2.76 -0.93
C GLY A 97 -3.40 1.77 -1.33
N SER A 98 -4.30 2.23 -2.18
CA SER A 98 -5.30 1.38 -2.83
C SER A 98 -5.38 1.71 -4.32
N ILE A 99 -5.81 0.73 -5.11
CA ILE A 99 -6.08 0.92 -6.53
C ILE A 99 -7.48 0.39 -6.84
N ALA A 100 -8.28 1.21 -7.50
CA ALA A 100 -9.66 0.89 -7.86
C ALA A 100 -9.76 0.75 -9.39
N PRO A 101 -9.90 -0.48 -9.92
CA PRO A 101 -10.20 -0.68 -11.33
C PRO A 101 -11.50 0.05 -11.72
N GLN A 102 -11.50 0.75 -12.85
CA GLN A 102 -12.68 1.48 -13.36
C GLN A 102 -13.48 0.68 -14.40
N GLY A 103 -13.01 -0.54 -14.71
CA GLY A 103 -13.47 -1.31 -15.86
C GLY A 103 -12.62 -1.03 -17.10
N GLY A 104 -12.62 -1.97 -18.05
CA GLY A 104 -11.73 -1.87 -19.21
C GLY A 104 -10.27 -1.88 -18.76
N SER A 105 -9.45 -0.98 -19.30
CA SER A 105 -8.01 -0.91 -19.07
C SER A 105 -7.60 0.13 -18.03
N GLU A 106 -8.53 0.75 -17.31
CA GLU A 106 -8.25 1.88 -16.41
C GLU A 106 -8.36 1.52 -14.92
N ALA A 107 -7.55 2.18 -14.09
CA ALA A 107 -7.64 2.12 -12.64
C ALA A 107 -7.22 3.45 -11.98
N ILE A 108 -7.88 3.81 -10.89
CA ILE A 108 -7.53 4.99 -10.09
C ILE A 108 -6.72 4.56 -8.88
N TYR A 109 -5.51 5.11 -8.76
CA TYR A 109 -4.61 4.94 -7.62
C TYR A 109 -4.84 6.01 -6.56
N TYR A 110 -4.88 5.58 -5.29
CA TYR A 110 -5.01 6.41 -4.10
C TYR A 110 -3.86 6.09 -3.12
N PRO A 111 -2.77 6.88 -3.12
CA PRO A 111 -1.68 6.70 -2.15
C PRO A 111 -2.09 7.08 -0.73
N ASN A 112 -1.36 6.60 0.28
CA ASN A 112 -1.44 7.17 1.64
C ASN A 112 -0.11 7.71 2.17
N LEU A 113 0.98 6.97 1.97
CA LEU A 113 2.27 7.27 2.62
C LEU A 113 3.22 7.93 1.63
N ILE A 114 3.98 8.92 2.11
CA ILE A 114 5.08 9.52 1.32
C ILE A 114 6.16 8.48 0.99
N GLY A 115 6.85 8.69 -0.12
CA GLY A 115 7.97 7.84 -0.54
C GLY A 115 7.78 7.22 -1.92
N ASN A 116 8.64 6.25 -2.24
CA ASN A 116 8.65 5.58 -3.53
C ASN A 116 7.83 4.29 -3.48
N HIS A 117 6.80 4.24 -4.30
CA HIS A 117 5.86 3.13 -4.43
C HIS A 117 5.82 2.62 -5.86
N THR A 118 5.13 1.52 -6.08
CA THR A 118 4.98 0.89 -7.38
C THR A 118 3.53 0.51 -7.64
N VAL A 119 3.07 0.80 -8.85
CA VAL A 119 1.79 0.32 -9.40
C VAL A 119 2.11 -0.77 -10.42
N TRP A 120 1.44 -1.91 -10.31
CA TRP A 120 1.55 -3.03 -11.25
C TRP A 120 0.24 -3.24 -12.01
N ALA A 121 0.39 -3.62 -13.28
CA ALA A 121 -0.67 -4.18 -14.11
C ALA A 121 -0.21 -5.55 -14.60
N CYS A 122 -1.06 -6.56 -14.49
CA CYS A 122 -0.75 -7.92 -14.89
C CYS A 122 -1.84 -8.49 -15.78
N SER A 123 -1.46 -9.26 -16.80
CA SER A 123 -2.37 -10.01 -17.64
C SER A 123 -1.74 -11.31 -18.11
N ALA A 124 -2.47 -12.41 -17.95
CA ALA A 124 -1.91 -13.74 -18.03
C ALA A 124 -0.65 -13.89 -17.15
N GLU A 125 0.50 -14.18 -17.74
CA GLU A 125 1.79 -14.31 -17.05
C GLU A 125 2.67 -13.06 -17.18
N VAL A 126 2.19 -12.03 -17.88
CA VAL A 126 2.94 -10.80 -18.15
C VAL A 126 2.58 -9.74 -17.11
N THR A 127 3.60 -9.11 -16.54
CA THR A 127 3.46 -8.01 -15.58
C THR A 127 4.24 -6.80 -16.07
N ALA A 128 3.64 -5.62 -15.97
CA ALA A 128 4.31 -4.33 -16.12
C ALA A 128 4.17 -3.51 -14.83
N SER A 129 5.06 -2.54 -14.64
CA SER A 129 5.04 -1.68 -13.47
C SER A 129 5.45 -0.25 -13.77
N VAL A 130 5.00 0.67 -12.92
CA VAL A 130 5.36 2.09 -12.93
C VAL A 130 5.73 2.51 -11.51
N GLN A 131 6.88 3.19 -11.38
CA GLN A 131 7.28 3.83 -10.14
C GLN A 131 6.43 5.08 -9.89
N VAL A 132 5.99 5.24 -8.64
CA VAL A 132 5.24 6.39 -8.17
C VAL A 132 5.99 7.02 -6.99
N ILE A 133 6.23 8.32 -7.05
CA ILE A 133 6.85 9.11 -5.99
C ILE A 133 5.74 9.90 -5.31
N VAL A 134 5.38 9.51 -4.10
CA VAL A 134 4.36 10.19 -3.30
C VAL A 134 5.01 11.27 -2.46
N THR A 135 4.58 12.51 -2.66
CA THR A 135 5.01 13.66 -1.88
C THR A 135 4.01 13.97 -0.77
N LEU A 136 4.40 14.85 0.15
CA LEU A 136 3.50 15.34 1.18
C LEU A 136 2.23 15.94 0.54
N GLY A 137 1.06 15.64 1.12
CA GLY A 137 -0.21 16.27 0.76
C GLY A 137 -0.26 17.75 1.14
N ALA A 138 -1.43 18.37 0.96
CA ALA A 138 -1.65 19.73 1.45
C ALA A 138 -1.47 19.81 2.98
N THR A 139 -0.75 20.84 3.43
CA THR A 139 -0.50 21.10 4.85
C THR A 139 -1.82 21.30 5.60
N GLN A 140 -2.08 20.42 6.55
CA GLN A 140 -3.24 20.48 7.44
C GLN A 140 -2.89 21.17 8.76
N SER A 141 -1.69 20.94 9.28
CA SER A 141 -1.20 21.58 10.50
C SER A 141 0.32 21.73 10.48
N ILE A 142 0.82 22.60 11.36
CA ILE A 142 2.25 22.80 11.59
C ILE A 142 2.55 22.67 13.08
N ASN A 143 3.76 22.23 13.39
CA ASN A 143 4.31 22.19 14.74
C ASN A 143 5.67 22.89 14.75
N LEU A 144 5.90 23.76 15.74
CA LEU A 144 7.18 24.42 15.96
C LEU A 144 7.86 23.77 17.16
N SER A 145 9.09 23.30 16.98
CA SER A 145 9.91 22.77 18.07
C SER A 145 11.27 23.47 18.13
N GLY A 146 11.75 23.70 19.35
CA GLY A 146 13.10 24.17 19.62
C GLY A 146 13.94 23.07 20.26
N ASN A 147 15.25 23.06 20.02
CA ASN A 147 16.16 22.11 20.66
C ASN A 147 16.50 22.45 22.12
N LYS A 148 16.03 23.61 22.63
CA LYS A 148 16.30 24.10 23.98
C LYS A 148 15.06 24.81 24.54
N GLU A 149 14.82 24.64 25.84
CA GLU A 149 13.79 25.37 26.59
C GLU A 149 14.37 26.46 27.50
N ASN A 150 15.64 26.31 27.92
CA ASN A 150 16.36 27.28 28.74
C ASN A 150 17.64 27.71 28.00
N LEU A 151 17.91 29.01 27.98
CA LEU A 151 19.09 29.60 27.35
C LEU A 151 19.86 30.49 28.30
N SER A 152 21.19 30.44 28.17
CA SER A 152 22.09 31.52 28.58
C SER A 152 22.23 32.57 27.48
N ALA A 153 22.78 33.75 27.82
CA ALA A 153 22.82 34.91 26.94
C ALA A 153 23.62 34.71 25.63
N ASP A 154 24.53 33.74 25.58
CA ASP A 154 25.41 33.50 24.42
C ASP A 154 24.98 32.27 23.58
N GLU A 155 23.83 31.68 23.89
CA GLU A 155 23.35 30.48 23.22
C GLU A 155 22.36 30.78 22.10
N VAL A 156 22.28 29.84 21.14
CA VAL A 156 21.29 29.87 20.06
C VAL A 156 20.31 28.71 20.19
N VAL A 157 19.12 28.88 19.60
CA VAL A 157 18.10 27.83 19.45
C VAL A 157 17.98 27.43 18.00
N GLN A 158 18.00 26.12 17.77
CA GLN A 158 17.60 25.54 16.50
C GLN A 158 16.09 25.28 16.55
N LEU A 159 15.37 26.00 15.70
CA LEU A 159 13.93 25.92 15.53
C LEU A 159 13.63 25.10 14.27
N THR A 160 12.77 24.10 14.42
CA THR A 160 12.29 23.26 13.31
C THR A 160 10.78 23.42 13.20
N VAL A 161 10.31 23.76 12.00
CA VAL A 161 8.89 23.76 11.66
C VAL A 161 8.58 22.46 10.94
N THR A 162 7.73 21.63 11.52
CA THR A 162 7.25 20.39 10.92
C THR A 162 5.82 20.61 10.44
N GLU A 163 5.55 20.32 9.17
CA GLU A 163 4.20 20.30 8.61
C GLU A 163 3.65 18.88 8.58
N PHE A 164 2.32 18.77 8.66
CA PHE A 164 1.58 17.52 8.62
C PHE A 164 0.43 17.62 7.60
N ASP A 165 0.21 16.57 6.82
CA ASP A 165 -0.95 16.49 5.91
C ASP A 165 -2.14 15.74 6.54
N ILE A 166 -3.26 15.70 5.81
CA ILE A 166 -4.49 15.02 6.26
C ILE A 166 -4.36 13.50 6.45
N ARG A 167 -3.30 12.89 5.90
CA ARG A 167 -3.01 11.46 6.02
C ARG A 167 -2.00 11.15 7.13
N GLY A 168 -1.56 12.19 7.86
CA GLY A 168 -0.60 12.05 8.95
C GLY A 168 0.85 11.92 8.48
N ASN A 169 1.13 12.15 7.20
CA ASN A 169 2.51 12.29 6.75
C ASN A 169 3.08 13.61 7.26
N SER A 170 4.40 13.69 7.39
CA SER A 170 5.07 14.91 7.86
C SER A 170 6.35 15.22 7.10
N GLY A 171 6.71 16.49 7.09
CA GLY A 171 7.92 17.00 6.46
C GLY A 171 8.40 18.29 7.15
N THR A 172 9.64 18.69 6.86
CA THR A 172 10.15 19.98 7.32
C THR A 172 9.63 21.08 6.40
N MET A 173 9.01 22.10 6.99
CA MET A 173 8.53 23.28 6.29
C MET A 173 9.61 24.38 6.34
N PHE A 174 9.94 24.95 5.19
CA PHE A 174 10.76 26.16 5.15
C PHE A 174 9.90 27.39 5.42
N VAL A 175 10.28 28.19 6.41
CA VAL A 175 9.63 29.46 6.75
C VAL A 175 10.64 30.59 6.55
N PRO A 176 10.42 31.52 5.59
CA PRO A 176 11.34 32.62 5.32
C PRO A 176 11.40 33.58 6.52
N SER A 177 12.52 34.30 6.68
CA SER A 177 12.74 35.18 7.84
C SER A 177 11.68 36.28 7.98
N SER A 178 11.01 36.67 6.89
CA SER A 178 9.91 37.64 6.87
C SER A 178 8.66 37.18 7.63
N ASP A 179 8.46 35.87 7.76
CA ASP A 179 7.25 35.28 8.31
C ASP A 179 7.41 34.94 9.79
N TRP A 180 8.62 35.14 10.34
CA TRP A 180 8.90 34.99 11.77
C TRP A 180 8.62 36.29 12.51
N THR A 181 7.92 36.19 13.64
CA THR A 181 7.89 37.24 14.65
C THR A 181 8.84 36.83 15.77
N ILE A 182 9.86 37.66 16.03
CA ILE A 182 10.90 37.39 17.02
C ILE A 182 10.92 38.48 18.11
N PRO A 183 11.39 38.18 19.34
CA PRO A 183 11.56 39.19 20.38
C PRO A 183 12.46 40.35 19.94
N GLU A 184 12.19 41.55 20.46
CA GLU A 184 13.04 42.72 20.22
C GLU A 184 14.48 42.48 20.68
N GLY A 185 15.46 42.90 19.89
CA GLY A 185 16.90 42.69 20.16
C GLY A 185 17.45 41.35 19.67
N SER A 186 16.58 40.39 19.36
CA SER A 186 16.98 39.07 18.87
C SER A 186 17.15 39.01 17.35
N SER A 187 17.72 37.92 16.82
CA SER A 187 17.86 37.69 15.38
C SER A 187 17.49 36.26 15.00
N ILE A 188 17.05 36.06 13.75
CA ILE A 188 16.80 34.74 13.19
C ILE A 188 17.46 34.58 11.84
N HIS A 189 18.20 33.49 11.68
CA HIS A 189 18.84 33.10 10.43
C HIS A 189 18.18 31.83 9.90
N VAL A 190 17.69 31.88 8.66
CA VAL A 190 17.00 30.75 8.03
C VAL A 190 17.65 30.40 6.71
N GLN A 191 17.73 29.10 6.41
CA GLN A 191 18.23 28.59 5.14
C GLN A 191 17.36 27.40 4.69
N PRO A 192 17.03 27.29 3.38
CA PRO A 192 16.33 26.12 2.87
C PRO A 192 17.05 24.83 3.23
N GLY A 193 16.31 23.87 3.78
CA GLY A 193 16.84 22.57 4.20
C GLY A 193 17.66 22.57 5.48
N GLN A 194 17.66 23.66 6.26
CA GLN A 194 18.28 23.74 7.60
C GLN A 194 17.24 24.20 8.63
N SER A 195 17.46 23.87 9.90
CA SER A 195 16.71 24.47 11.01
C SER A 195 16.96 25.98 11.06
N ALA A 196 15.94 26.74 11.42
CA ALA A 196 16.08 28.16 11.69
C ALA A 196 16.93 28.35 12.96
N ILE A 197 17.89 29.26 12.93
CA ILE A 197 18.75 29.58 14.07
C ILE A 197 18.28 30.89 14.66
N TRP A 198 17.66 30.83 15.84
CA TRP A 198 17.30 32.01 16.61
C TRP A 198 18.39 32.32 17.64
N THR A 199 18.78 33.58 17.71
CA THR A 199 19.73 34.12 18.70
C THR A 199 18.99 35.17 19.53
N PRO A 200 18.85 34.98 20.86
CA PRO A 200 18.14 35.90 21.74
C PRO A 200 18.74 37.32 21.75
#